data_AF-A0A923YC23-F1
#
_entry.id   AF-A0A923YC23-F1
#
_cell.length_a   1.000
_cell.length_b   1.000
_cell.length_c   1.000
_cell.angle_alpha   90.00
_cell.angle_beta   90.00
_cell.angle_gamma   90.00
#
_symmetry.space_group_name_H-M   'P 1'
#
loop_
_entity.id
_entity.type
_entity.pdbx_description
1 polymer ?
#
loop_
_entity_poly.entity_id
_entity_poly.type
_entity_poly.pdbx_seq_one_letter_code
_entity_poly.pdbx_strand_id
1 'polypeptide(L)'
;MYDRETMEDARRIVREAMPPTPQQRWPLLDQRLGASAWVKHENHTAVGAFKLRGGLVYFDALRGREPGCTGVISATRGNHGQSVGFAARRHGLAASIVVPRGNSVEKNASMRALGVELIEHGDDFQAAREHAAWLAAQRGLHM
;
A
#
# COMPACT_ATOMS: atom_id res chain seq x y z
N MET A 1 14.90 -13.86 -5.37
CA MET A 1 15.69 -13.71 -4.14
C MET A 1 16.08 -12.24 -4.06
N TYR A 2 15.88 -11.56 -2.91
CA TYR A 2 16.24 -10.14 -2.79
C TYR A 2 17.76 -10.04 -2.56
N ASP A 3 18.43 -9.21 -3.35
CA ASP A 3 19.85 -8.95 -3.28
C ASP A 3 20.11 -7.44 -3.08
N ARG A 4 21.40 -7.06 -3.07
CA ARG A 4 21.77 -5.66 -2.88
C ARG A 4 21.26 -4.77 -4.01
N GLU A 5 21.36 -5.23 -5.25
CA GLU A 5 20.98 -4.47 -6.44
C GLU A 5 19.48 -4.16 -6.44
N THR A 6 18.66 -5.18 -6.24
CA THR A 6 17.19 -5.04 -6.12
C THR A 6 16.79 -4.12 -4.96
N MET A 7 17.54 -4.06 -3.86
CA MET A 7 17.29 -3.13 -2.76
C MET A 7 17.68 -1.68 -3.11
N GLU A 8 18.76 -1.48 -3.87
CA GLU A 8 19.18 -0.15 -4.34
C GLU A 8 18.17 0.42 -5.35
N ASP A 9 17.64 -0.41 -6.25
CA ASP A 9 16.56 -0.02 -7.17
C ASP A 9 15.28 0.34 -6.41
N ALA A 10 14.86 -0.50 -5.46
CA ALA A 10 13.73 -0.20 -4.60
C ALA A 10 13.93 1.14 -3.84
N ARG A 11 15.15 1.39 -3.35
CA ARG A 11 15.50 2.64 -2.67
C ARG A 11 15.37 3.85 -3.62
N ARG A 12 15.80 3.72 -4.87
CA ARG A 12 15.66 4.78 -5.90
C ARG A 12 14.19 5.09 -6.15
N ILE A 13 13.38 4.08 -6.50
CA ILE A 13 11.94 4.23 -6.79
C ILE A 13 11.22 4.92 -5.63
N VAL A 14 11.47 4.48 -4.39
CA VAL A 14 10.82 5.07 -3.23
C VAL A 14 11.23 6.53 -3.01
N ARG A 15 12.51 6.87 -3.23
CA ARG A 15 13.02 8.24 -3.06
C ARG A 15 12.50 9.24 -4.10
N GLU A 16 12.14 8.77 -5.28
CA GLU A 16 11.48 9.60 -6.30
C GLU A 16 10.03 9.98 -5.92
N ALA A 17 9.41 9.22 -5.01
CA ALA A 17 8.02 9.43 -4.60
C ALA A 17 7.88 10.05 -3.20
N MET A 18 8.86 9.84 -2.30
CA MET A 18 8.79 10.37 -0.93
C MET A 18 10.18 10.59 -0.31
N PRO A 19 10.34 11.59 0.57
CA PRO A 19 11.57 11.78 1.33
C PRO A 19 11.75 10.66 2.39
N PRO A 20 12.97 10.48 2.93
CA PRO A 20 13.18 9.64 4.10
C PRO A 20 12.32 10.09 5.27
N THR A 21 11.66 9.15 5.93
CA THR A 21 10.90 9.40 7.14
C THR A 21 11.83 9.72 8.32
N PRO A 22 11.40 10.52 9.30
CA PRO A 22 12.20 10.82 10.48
C PRO A 22 12.62 9.56 11.22
N GLN A 23 13.81 9.59 11.81
CA GLN A 23 14.23 8.63 12.82
C GLN A 23 14.71 9.41 14.04
N GLN A 24 14.16 9.09 15.21
CA GLN A 24 14.40 9.86 16.42
C GLN A 24 14.77 8.93 17.57
N ARG A 25 15.70 9.38 18.40
CA ARG A 25 16.10 8.71 19.64
C ARG A 25 15.33 9.33 20.81
N TRP A 26 14.83 8.48 21.72
CA TRP A 26 13.97 8.92 22.81
C TRP A 26 14.59 8.58 24.17
N PRO A 27 14.99 9.57 24.98
CA PRO A 27 15.69 9.32 26.24
C PRO A 27 14.95 8.39 27.22
N LEU A 28 13.61 8.50 27.30
CA LEU A 28 12.81 7.64 28.16
C LEU A 28 12.74 6.19 27.67
N LEU A 29 12.80 5.95 26.36
CA LEU A 29 12.91 4.59 25.81
C LEU A 29 14.30 4.02 26.10
N ASP A 30 15.34 4.84 25.98
CA ASP A 30 16.70 4.38 26.27
C ASP A 30 16.83 3.91 27.72
N GLN A 31 16.33 4.71 28.67
CA GLN A 31 16.36 4.37 30.08
C GLN A 31 15.59 3.07 30.36
N ARG A 32 14.43 2.89 29.73
CA ARG A 32 13.61 1.69 29.91
C ARG A 32 14.24 0.43 29.31
N LEU A 33 14.99 0.57 28.22
CA LEU A 33 15.61 -0.55 27.50
C LEU A 33 17.06 -0.83 27.93
N GLY A 34 17.70 0.11 28.64
CA GLY A 34 19.14 0.04 28.95
C GLY A 34 20.03 0.14 27.71
N ALA A 35 19.51 0.67 26.60
CA ALA A 35 20.19 0.73 25.29
C ALA A 35 19.70 1.93 24.47
N SER A 36 20.45 2.35 23.44
CA SER A 36 19.98 3.43 22.54
C SER A 36 18.85 2.93 21.64
N ALA A 37 17.67 3.52 21.75
CA ALA A 37 16.46 3.17 21.02
C ALA A 37 16.11 4.23 19.97
N TRP A 38 16.05 3.82 18.71
CA TRP A 38 15.67 4.66 17.58
C TRP A 38 14.30 4.26 17.05
N VAL A 39 13.40 5.24 16.93
CA VAL A 39 12.06 5.04 16.38
C VAL A 39 12.05 5.55 14.95
N LYS A 40 11.73 4.68 14.00
CA LYS A 40 11.55 5.02 12.58
C LYS A 40 10.09 5.38 12.31
N HIS A 41 9.84 6.64 11.99
CA HIS A 41 8.49 7.21 11.92
C HIS A 41 7.80 6.99 10.57
N GLU A 42 7.52 5.73 10.22
CA GLU A 42 6.76 5.36 9.01
C GLU A 42 5.29 5.83 9.05
N ASN A 43 4.82 6.34 10.19
CA ASN A 43 3.53 7.01 10.32
C ASN A 43 3.50 8.40 9.66
N HIS A 44 4.63 8.94 9.20
CA HIS A 44 4.72 10.23 8.50
C HIS A 44 4.76 10.10 6.97
N THR A 45 4.49 8.92 6.41
CA THR A 45 4.31 8.79 4.95
C THR A 45 2.96 9.37 4.52
N ALA A 46 2.77 9.59 3.22
CA ALA A 46 1.51 10.11 2.68
C ALA A 46 0.27 9.23 2.99
N VAL A 47 0.48 7.96 3.34
CA VAL A 47 -0.58 7.02 3.74
C VAL A 47 -0.47 6.60 5.22
N GLY A 48 0.37 7.29 5.99
CA GLY A 48 0.58 7.01 7.42
C GLY A 48 1.13 5.62 7.73
N ALA A 49 1.77 4.95 6.76
CA ALA A 49 2.29 3.60 6.92
C ALA A 49 3.44 3.27 5.98
N PHE A 50 4.26 2.29 6.38
CA PHE A 50 5.38 1.78 5.57
C PHE A 50 4.94 1.07 4.28
N LYS A 51 3.67 0.62 4.21
CA LYS A 51 3.16 -0.17 3.09
C LYS A 51 3.28 0.56 1.75
N LEU A 52 3.28 1.89 1.76
CA LEU A 52 3.51 2.72 0.59
C LEU A 52 4.78 2.32 -0.18
N ARG A 53 5.85 1.98 0.53
CA ARG A 53 7.14 1.62 -0.08
C ARG A 53 7.00 0.40 -0.99
N GLY A 54 6.34 -0.65 -0.49
CA GLY A 54 6.09 -1.86 -1.27
C GLY A 54 5.16 -1.60 -2.45
N GLY A 55 4.11 -0.79 -2.26
CA GLY A 55 3.23 -0.39 -3.35
C GLY A 55 3.98 0.34 -4.47
N LEU A 56 4.82 1.32 -4.14
CA LEU A 56 5.59 2.04 -5.14
C LEU A 56 6.48 1.11 -5.97
N VAL A 57 7.24 0.24 -5.31
CA VAL A 57 8.14 -0.72 -5.99
C VAL A 57 7.37 -1.72 -6.83
N TYR A 58 6.25 -2.23 -6.32
CA TYR A 58 5.43 -3.20 -7.05
C TYR A 58 4.81 -2.59 -8.31
N PHE A 59 4.26 -1.38 -8.23
CA PHE A 59 3.61 -0.73 -9.36
C PHE A 59 4.61 -0.27 -10.44
N ASP A 60 5.83 0.13 -10.04
CA ASP A 60 6.92 0.38 -10.98
C ASP A 60 7.26 -0.87 -11.79
N ALA A 61 7.42 -2.01 -11.12
CA ALA A 61 7.65 -3.30 -11.78
C ALA A 61 6.45 -3.76 -12.63
N LEU A 62 5.21 -3.52 -12.15
CA LEU A 62 3.99 -3.87 -12.88
C LEU A 62 3.91 -3.12 -14.21
N ARG A 63 4.24 -1.83 -14.25
CA ARG A 63 4.25 -1.05 -15.49
C ARG A 63 5.24 -1.57 -16.52
N GLY A 64 6.38 -2.11 -16.07
CA GLY A 64 7.34 -2.77 -16.95
C GLY A 64 6.87 -4.13 -17.45
N ARG A 65 6.31 -4.96 -16.56
CA ARG A 65 5.88 -6.34 -16.87
C ARG A 65 4.58 -6.39 -17.68
N GLU A 66 3.64 -5.49 -17.42
CA GLU A 66 2.30 -5.48 -18.01
C GLU A 66 1.92 -4.06 -18.51
N PRO A 67 2.54 -3.55 -19.59
CA PRO A 67 2.31 -2.18 -20.06
C PRO A 67 0.86 -1.86 -20.43
N GLY A 68 0.10 -2.87 -20.84
CA GLY A 68 -1.33 -2.79 -21.19
C GLY A 68 -2.28 -2.88 -19.99
N CYS A 69 -1.77 -3.02 -18.77
CA CYS A 69 -2.59 -2.98 -17.57
C CYS A 69 -3.28 -1.61 -17.46
N THR A 70 -4.61 -1.62 -17.36
CA THR A 70 -5.46 -0.42 -17.26
C THR A 70 -5.94 -0.16 -15.83
N GLY A 71 -5.94 -1.19 -14.98
CA GLY A 71 -6.36 -1.07 -13.60
C GLY A 71 -6.02 -2.29 -12.75
N VAL A 72 -6.07 -2.06 -11.45
CA VAL A 72 -5.74 -3.03 -10.40
C VAL A 72 -6.93 -3.23 -9.46
N ILE A 73 -7.02 -4.41 -8.88
CA ILE A 73 -7.97 -4.73 -7.83
C ILE A 73 -7.29 -5.50 -6.71
N SER A 74 -7.63 -5.21 -5.46
CA SER A 74 -7.12 -5.99 -4.33
C SER A 74 -8.16 -6.07 -3.22
N ALA A 75 -7.98 -6.99 -2.28
CA ALA A 75 -8.77 -7.05 -1.06
C ALA A 75 -7.91 -6.71 0.15
N THR A 76 -8.44 -5.89 1.06
CA THR A 76 -7.73 -5.52 2.30
C THR A 76 -8.68 -4.96 3.35
N ARG A 77 -8.17 -4.76 4.57
CA ARG A 77 -8.88 -4.08 5.67
C ARG A 77 -8.17 -2.80 6.11
N GLY A 78 -7.21 -2.28 5.32
CA GLY A 78 -6.52 -1.05 5.70
C GLY A 78 -5.39 -0.60 4.79
N ASN A 79 -4.26 -0.23 5.39
CA ASN A 79 -3.22 0.61 4.76
C ASN A 79 -2.66 0.05 3.44
N HIS A 80 -2.86 -1.24 3.13
CA HIS A 80 -2.52 -1.78 1.82
C HIS A 80 -3.37 -1.15 0.71
N GLY A 81 -4.68 -0.96 0.92
CA GLY A 81 -5.55 -0.34 -0.08
C GLY A 81 -5.22 1.14 -0.32
N GLN A 82 -4.78 1.85 0.72
CA GLN A 82 -4.24 3.21 0.57
C GLN A 82 -2.93 3.20 -0.22
N SER A 83 -2.03 2.25 0.05
CA SER A 83 -0.79 2.07 -0.72
C SER A 83 -1.06 1.77 -2.19
N VAL A 84 -2.04 0.90 -2.48
CA VAL A 84 -2.45 0.57 -3.85
C VAL A 84 -3.05 1.80 -4.53
N GLY A 85 -3.98 2.51 -3.89
CA GLY A 85 -4.58 3.72 -4.44
C GLY A 85 -3.55 4.80 -4.77
N PHE A 86 -2.62 5.06 -3.83
CA PHE A 86 -1.55 6.03 -4.05
C PHE A 86 -0.63 5.62 -5.22
N ALA A 87 -0.17 4.37 -5.25
CA ALA A 87 0.76 3.90 -6.27
C ALA A 87 0.09 3.80 -7.65
N ALA A 88 -1.11 3.22 -7.74
CA ALA A 88 -1.87 3.10 -8.98
C ALA A 88 -2.11 4.47 -9.63
N ARG A 89 -2.53 5.48 -8.84
CA ARG A 89 -2.74 6.84 -9.33
C ARG A 89 -1.47 7.45 -9.90
N ARG A 90 -0.30 7.23 -9.28
CA ARG A 90 0.99 7.73 -9.78
C ARG A 90 1.35 7.16 -11.15
N HIS A 91 0.88 5.94 -11.46
CA HIS A 91 1.11 5.27 -12.74
C HIS A 91 -0.10 5.36 -13.70
N GLY A 92 -1.10 6.18 -13.40
CA GLY A 92 -2.28 6.36 -14.25
C GLY A 92 -3.22 5.15 -14.33
N LEU A 93 -3.17 4.25 -13.34
CA LEU A 93 -4.00 3.05 -13.27
C LEU A 93 -5.24 3.30 -12.40
N ALA A 94 -6.39 2.76 -12.84
CA ALA A 94 -7.57 2.68 -11.97
C ALA A 94 -7.30 1.69 -10.82
N ALA A 95 -7.83 1.97 -9.62
CA ALA A 95 -7.67 1.10 -8.46
C ALA A 95 -9.02 0.80 -7.81
N SER A 96 -9.33 -0.48 -7.67
CA SER A 96 -10.48 -0.98 -6.93
C SER A 96 -10.01 -1.71 -5.68
N ILE A 97 -10.63 -1.46 -4.53
CA ILE A 97 -10.32 -2.18 -3.28
C ILE A 97 -11.60 -2.76 -2.71
N VAL A 98 -11.60 -4.10 -2.54
CA VAL A 98 -12.68 -4.82 -1.90
C VAL A 98 -12.39 -4.94 -0.39
N VAL A 99 -13.37 -4.59 0.43
CA VAL A 99 -13.30 -4.69 1.89
C VAL A 99 -14.54 -5.42 2.40
N PRO A 100 -14.47 -6.14 3.54
CA PRO A 100 -15.68 -6.67 4.17
C PRO A 100 -16.58 -5.55 4.66
N ARG A 101 -17.88 -5.85 4.77
CA ARG A 101 -18.84 -4.95 5.42
C ARG A 101 -18.39 -4.70 6.87
N GLY A 102 -18.56 -3.47 7.35
CA GLY A 102 -18.12 -3.08 8.69
C GLY A 102 -16.61 -2.83 8.83
N ASN A 103 -15.87 -2.66 7.74
CA ASN A 103 -14.49 -2.17 7.80
C ASN A 103 -14.43 -0.74 8.39
N SER A 104 -13.27 -0.32 8.90
CA SER A 104 -13.13 1.01 9.53
C SER A 104 -13.50 2.14 8.57
N VAL A 105 -14.36 3.02 9.06
CA VAL A 105 -14.90 4.17 8.31
C VAL A 105 -13.77 5.09 7.87
N GLU A 106 -12.80 5.34 8.75
CA GLU A 106 -11.64 6.19 8.49
C GLU A 106 -10.78 5.60 7.37
N LYS A 107 -10.50 4.29 7.41
CA LYS A 107 -9.72 3.62 6.38
C LYS A 107 -10.43 3.63 5.03
N ASN A 108 -11.75 3.40 5.03
CA ASN A 108 -12.60 3.48 3.85
C ASN A 108 -12.57 4.89 3.24
N ALA A 109 -12.72 5.93 4.06
CA ALA A 109 -12.63 7.32 3.63
C ALA A 109 -11.24 7.66 3.06
N SER A 110 -10.15 7.24 3.72
CA SER A 110 -8.79 7.47 3.21
C SER A 110 -8.54 6.81 1.86
N MET A 111 -9.05 5.59 1.63
CA MET A 111 -8.93 4.92 0.32
C MET A 111 -9.71 5.67 -0.77
N ARG A 112 -10.95 6.06 -0.49
CA ARG A 112 -11.76 6.86 -1.42
C ARG A 112 -11.09 8.21 -1.75
N ALA A 113 -10.51 8.89 -0.76
CA ALA A 113 -9.77 10.14 -0.95
C ALA A 113 -8.54 9.99 -1.87
N LEU A 114 -7.96 8.79 -1.94
CA LEU A 114 -6.86 8.46 -2.85
C LEU A 114 -7.34 8.10 -4.27
N GLY A 115 -8.65 8.13 -4.53
CA GLY A 115 -9.26 7.83 -5.83
C GLY A 115 -9.60 6.35 -6.05
N VAL A 116 -9.63 5.55 -4.99
CA VAL A 116 -9.97 4.13 -5.06
C VAL A 116 -11.48 3.94 -5.20
N GLU A 117 -11.89 3.07 -6.12
CA GLU A 117 -13.23 2.47 -6.13
C GLU A 117 -13.33 1.48 -4.97
N LEU A 118 -13.97 1.90 -3.88
CA LEU A 118 -14.14 1.05 -2.70
C LEU A 118 -15.40 0.19 -2.82
N ILE A 119 -15.22 -1.12 -2.74
CA ILE A 119 -16.30 -2.11 -2.88
C ILE A 119 -16.46 -2.84 -1.54
N GLU A 120 -17.64 -2.77 -0.93
CA GLU A 120 -17.93 -3.44 0.34
C GLU A 120 -18.64 -4.78 0.07
N HIS A 121 -17.95 -5.90 0.28
CA HIS A 121 -18.47 -7.23 0.00
C HIS A 121 -17.99 -8.28 0.99
N GLY A 122 -18.90 -9.17 1.38
CA GLY A 122 -18.63 -10.27 2.30
C GLY A 122 -18.59 -9.81 3.75
N ASP A 123 -18.62 -10.79 4.64
CA ASP A 123 -18.67 -10.56 6.08
C ASP A 123 -17.28 -10.74 6.73
N ASP A 124 -16.31 -11.23 5.95
CA ASP A 124 -14.92 -11.34 6.36
C ASP A 124 -13.94 -11.06 5.22
N PHE A 125 -12.64 -11.16 5.54
CA PHE A 125 -11.58 -10.88 4.57
C PHE A 125 -11.54 -11.91 3.44
N GLN A 126 -11.87 -13.16 3.74
CA GLN A 126 -11.80 -14.23 2.75
C GLN A 126 -12.89 -14.03 1.69
N ALA A 127 -14.12 -13.76 2.12
CA ALA A 127 -15.22 -13.44 1.22
C ALA A 127 -14.92 -12.19 0.35
N ALA A 128 -14.34 -11.14 0.94
CA ALA A 128 -13.91 -9.95 0.21
C ALA A 128 -12.83 -10.28 -0.84
N ARG A 129 -11.86 -11.15 -0.50
CA ARG A 129 -10.77 -11.58 -1.39
C ARG A 129 -11.27 -12.43 -2.55
N GLU A 130 -12.17 -13.37 -2.28
CA GLU A 130 -12.80 -14.20 -3.31
C GLU A 130 -13.61 -13.35 -4.27
N HIS A 131 -14.35 -12.37 -3.75
CA HIS A 131 -15.08 -11.42 -4.58
C HIS A 131 -14.16 -10.53 -5.41
N ALA A 132 -13.03 -10.07 -4.86
CA ALA A 132 -12.01 -9.33 -5.61
C ALA A 132 -11.45 -10.15 -6.77
N ALA A 133 -11.14 -11.42 -6.55
CA ALA A 133 -10.63 -12.32 -7.59
C ALA A 133 -11.67 -12.56 -8.70
N TRP A 134 -12.93 -12.76 -8.33
CA TRP A 134 -14.02 -12.87 -9.29
C TRP A 134 -14.21 -11.59 -10.12
N LEU A 135 -14.21 -10.42 -9.48
CA LEU A 135 -14.28 -9.12 -10.16
C LEU A 135 -13.07 -8.87 -11.06
N ALA A 136 -11.87 -9.28 -10.63
CA ALA A 136 -10.65 -9.17 -11.42
C ALA A 136 -10.80 -9.89 -12.76
N ALA A 137 -11.25 -11.15 -12.72
CA ALA A 137 -11.48 -11.96 -13.91
C ALA A 137 -12.57 -11.37 -14.82
N GLN A 138 -13.65 -10.85 -14.25
CA GLN A 138 -14.74 -10.26 -15.04
C GLN A 138 -14.38 -8.93 -15.71
N ARG A 139 -13.62 -8.09 -15.01
CA ARG A 139 -13.28 -6.74 -15.46
C ARG A 139 -11.92 -6.67 -16.17
N GLY A 140 -11.18 -7.78 -16.23
CA GLY A 140 -9.82 -7.83 -16.77
C GLY A 140 -8.82 -6.98 -15.97
N LEU A 141 -8.99 -6.91 -14.65
CA LEU A 141 -8.11 -6.13 -13.77
C LEU A 141 -6.97 -7.01 -13.22
N HIS A 142 -5.82 -6.39 -13.02
CA HIS A 142 -4.68 -7.04 -12.37
C HIS A 142 -4.93 -7.17 -10.86
N MET A 143 -4.66 -8.34 -10.28
CA MET A 143 -4.84 -8.60 -8.83
C MET A 143 -3.54 -9.00 -8.15
#